data_AF-A0AAV8FSK7-F1
#
_entry.id   AF-A0AAV8FSK7-F1
#
_cell.length_a   1.000
_cell.length_b   1.000
_cell.length_c   1.000
_cell.angle_alpha   90.00
_cell.angle_beta   90.00
_cell.angle_gamma   90.00
#
_symmetry.space_group_name_H-M   'P 1'
#
loop_
_entity.id
_entity.type
_entity.pdbx_description
1 polymer ?
#
loop_
_entity_poly.entity_id
_entity_poly.type
_entity_poly.pdbx_seq_one_letter_code
_entity_poly.pdbx_strand_id
1 'polypeptide(L)'
;MSALQIQTLLPPSPTATPFQWKKPPPTRVRIHAAASTSSPVDWVKATDVQFFQSDTRPIMLFDGVCNLCNGGVRFVRSIDPNRRIRYAPLQGESGRKLLQRSGRSPDDISSVVLVEKDRSYIKSEAALRIMEHLNLPFPQLALMLKFVPLFLRDFAYDNVANNRYEIFGRSETEACDLL
;
A
#
# COMPACT_ATOMS: atom_id res chain seq x y z
N MET A 1 86.40 6.35 -45.27
CA MET A 1 86.10 7.68 -44.68
C MET A 1 84.85 7.54 -43.83
N SER A 2 84.91 8.09 -42.62
CA SER A 2 84.16 7.78 -41.41
C SER A 2 82.65 7.52 -41.54
N ALA A 3 82.19 6.45 -40.87
CA ALA A 3 80.84 6.37 -40.34
C ALA A 3 80.94 6.11 -38.84
N LEU A 4 80.77 7.17 -38.04
CA LEU A 4 80.62 7.09 -36.58
C LEU A 4 79.31 6.36 -36.27
N GLN A 5 79.40 5.18 -35.66
CA GLN A 5 78.28 4.52 -35.01
C GLN A 5 78.08 5.14 -33.62
N ILE A 6 77.04 5.97 -33.47
CA ILE A 6 76.57 6.44 -32.18
C ILE A 6 75.66 5.37 -31.60
N GLN A 7 76.19 4.58 -30.66
CA GLN A 7 75.44 3.65 -29.82
C GLN A 7 74.61 4.44 -28.81
N THR A 8 73.31 4.57 -29.09
CA THR A 8 72.32 5.00 -28.10
C THR A 8 72.01 3.82 -27.18
N LEU A 9 72.65 3.81 -26.01
CA LEU A 9 72.33 2.91 -24.91
C LEU A 9 70.90 3.19 -24.42
N LEU A 10 70.00 2.24 -24.67
CA LEU A 10 68.65 2.23 -24.10
C LEU A 10 68.76 2.03 -22.58
N PRO A 11 68.06 2.82 -21.75
CA PRO A 11 68.01 2.57 -20.31
C PRO A 11 67.22 1.28 -20.00
N PRO A 12 67.61 0.53 -18.95
CA PRO A 12 66.92 -0.70 -18.57
C PRO A 12 65.51 -0.43 -18.05
N SER A 13 64.57 -1.31 -18.41
CA SER A 13 63.17 -1.26 -18.00
C SER A 13 63.04 -1.38 -16.47
N PRO A 14 62.18 -0.58 -15.81
CA PRO A 14 61.96 -0.69 -14.37
C PRO A 14 61.17 -1.97 -14.06
N THR A 15 61.79 -2.85 -13.29
CA THR A 15 61.16 -4.01 -12.65
C THR A 15 60.08 -3.54 -11.67
N ALA A 16 58.82 -3.88 -11.95
CA ALA A 16 57.69 -3.60 -11.10
C ALA A 16 57.74 -4.46 -9.83
N THR A 17 57.91 -3.83 -8.67
CA THR A 17 57.74 -4.44 -7.35
C THR A 17 56.23 -4.58 -7.06
N PRO A 18 55.74 -5.72 -6.54
CA PRO A 18 54.33 -5.88 -6.23
C PRO A 18 53.93 -4.95 -5.06
N PHE A 19 52.95 -4.08 -5.34
CA PHE A 19 52.33 -3.17 -4.39
C PHE A 19 51.61 -3.96 -3.29
N GLN A 20 52.21 -4.06 -2.12
CA GLN A 20 51.61 -4.68 -0.94
C GLN A 20 50.54 -3.76 -0.34
N TRP A 21 49.27 -4.14 -0.51
CA TRP A 21 48.13 -3.54 0.19
C TRP A 21 48.21 -3.83 1.70
N LYS A 22 48.63 -2.85 2.49
CA LYS A 22 48.42 -2.87 3.95
C LYS A 22 46.96 -2.50 4.21
N LYS A 23 46.16 -3.45 4.71
CA LYS A 23 44.77 -3.20 5.12
C LYS A 23 44.77 -2.08 6.19
N PRO A 24 44.02 -0.98 6.01
CA PRO A 24 43.88 0.00 7.07
C PRO A 24 43.22 -0.64 8.30
N PRO A 25 43.57 -0.20 9.52
CA PRO A 25 42.93 -0.71 10.73
C PRO A 25 41.43 -0.42 10.68
N PRO A 26 40.58 -1.29 11.23
CA PRO A 26 39.13 -1.09 11.19
C PRO A 26 38.79 0.22 11.90
N THR A 27 38.36 1.21 11.13
CA THR A 27 37.74 2.42 11.66
C THR A 27 36.48 1.98 12.38
N ARG A 28 36.50 1.95 13.72
CA ARG A 28 35.28 1.81 14.52
C ARG A 28 34.45 3.07 14.30
N VAL A 29 33.61 3.04 13.28
CA VAL A 29 32.51 3.97 13.13
C VAL A 29 31.62 3.75 14.35
N ARG A 30 31.62 4.70 15.28
CA ARG A 30 30.53 4.79 16.26
C ARG A 30 29.29 5.16 15.47
N ILE A 31 28.54 4.15 15.05
CA ILE A 31 27.15 4.33 14.65
C ILE A 31 26.46 4.76 15.94
N HIS A 32 26.28 6.07 16.11
CA HIS A 32 25.20 6.54 16.95
C HIS A 32 23.94 6.05 16.23
N ALA A 33 23.45 4.89 16.66
CA ALA A 33 22.08 4.53 16.43
C ALA A 33 21.28 5.67 17.07
N ALA A 34 20.85 6.63 16.24
CA ALA A 34 19.68 7.41 16.56
C ALA A 34 18.58 6.37 16.66
N ALA A 35 18.37 5.86 17.88
CA ALA A 35 17.21 5.08 18.20
C ALA A 35 16.02 5.95 17.83
N SER A 36 15.38 5.61 16.71
CA SER A 36 14.09 6.17 16.34
C SER A 36 13.10 5.71 17.40
N THR A 37 13.00 6.48 18.48
CA THR A 37 11.98 6.29 19.51
C THR A 37 10.64 6.77 18.95
N SER A 38 10.04 5.99 18.06
CA SER A 38 8.59 6.01 17.92
C SER A 38 8.07 4.85 18.76
N SER A 39 7.46 5.15 19.89
CA SER A 39 6.52 4.22 20.52
C SER A 39 5.60 3.65 19.44
N PRO A 40 5.16 2.38 19.51
CA PRO A 40 4.19 1.85 18.56
C PRO A 40 3.01 2.81 18.51
N VAL A 41 2.81 3.47 17.35
CA VAL A 41 1.68 4.37 17.19
C VAL A 41 0.44 3.51 17.37
N ASP A 42 -0.36 3.83 18.38
CA ASP A 42 -1.69 3.26 18.51
C ASP A 42 -2.54 3.86 17.39
N TRP A 43 -2.51 3.18 16.24
CA TRP A 43 -3.25 3.57 15.04
C TRP A 43 -4.75 3.61 15.31
N VAL A 44 -5.25 2.84 16.30
CA VAL A 44 -6.65 2.89 16.71
C VAL A 44 -6.95 4.23 17.38
N LYS A 45 -6.16 4.65 18.36
CA LYS A 45 -6.38 5.95 19.02
C LYS A 45 -6.14 7.13 18.08
N ALA A 46 -5.08 7.08 17.27
CA ALA A 46 -4.74 8.17 16.35
C ALA A 46 -5.83 8.38 15.28
N THR A 47 -6.36 7.31 14.70
CA THR A 47 -7.40 7.40 13.67
C THR A 47 -8.80 7.64 14.24
N ASP A 48 -9.10 7.22 15.47
CA ASP A 48 -10.39 7.49 16.12
C ASP A 48 -10.60 9.00 16.31
N VAL A 49 -9.59 9.68 16.88
CA VAL A 49 -9.62 11.14 17.06
C VAL A 49 -9.67 11.85 15.71
N GLN A 50 -8.90 11.39 14.72
CA GLN A 50 -8.80 12.07 13.43
C GLN A 50 -10.05 11.89 12.54
N PHE A 51 -10.65 10.69 12.50
CA PHE A 51 -11.67 10.34 11.51
C PHE A 51 -13.05 10.05 12.10
N PHE A 52 -13.16 9.68 13.38
CA PHE A 52 -14.40 9.22 14.01
C PHE A 52 -14.90 10.09 15.18
N GLN A 53 -14.18 11.16 15.53
CA GLN A 53 -14.58 12.06 16.61
C GLN A 53 -15.85 12.85 16.31
N SER A 54 -15.96 13.44 15.11
CA SER A 54 -17.10 14.28 14.70
C SER A 54 -18.10 13.57 13.80
N ASP A 55 -17.71 12.43 13.21
CA ASP A 55 -18.53 11.67 12.28
C ASP A 55 -18.26 10.16 12.43
N THR A 56 -19.29 9.41 12.81
CA THR A 56 -19.20 7.98 13.07
C THR A 56 -19.48 7.10 11.86
N ARG A 57 -19.80 7.69 10.69
CA ARG A 57 -20.09 6.94 9.47
C ARG A 57 -18.90 6.07 9.05
N PRO A 58 -19.11 4.84 8.57
CA PRO A 58 -18.03 3.99 8.09
C PRO A 58 -17.28 4.63 6.91
N ILE A 59 -16.00 4.27 6.77
CA ILE A 59 -15.13 4.68 5.67
C ILE A 59 -14.78 3.47 4.81
N MET A 60 -15.17 3.49 3.54
CA MET A 60 -14.79 2.51 2.52
C MET A 60 -13.43 2.90 1.92
N LEU A 61 -12.42 2.07 2.17
CA LEU A 61 -11.12 2.17 1.52
C LEU A 61 -11.14 1.36 0.22
N PHE A 62 -10.67 1.97 -0.86
CA PHE A 62 -10.69 1.38 -2.20
C PHE A 62 -9.42 1.67 -2.99
N ASP A 63 -9.16 0.86 -4.02
CA ASP A 63 -8.04 1.07 -4.92
C ASP A 63 -8.38 2.14 -5.97
N GLY A 64 -7.81 3.33 -5.81
CA GLY A 64 -8.09 4.50 -6.65
C GLY A 64 -7.59 4.39 -8.09
N VAL A 65 -6.65 3.49 -8.39
CA VAL A 65 -6.17 3.26 -9.77
C VAL A 65 -6.91 2.11 -10.47
N CYS A 66 -7.80 1.41 -9.78
CA CYS A 66 -8.56 0.30 -10.36
C CYS A 66 -9.93 0.77 -10.89
N ASN A 67 -10.18 0.56 -12.18
CA ASN A 67 -11.46 0.93 -12.80
C ASN A 67 -12.66 0.18 -12.19
N LEU A 68 -12.50 -1.09 -11.84
CA LEU A 68 -13.53 -1.87 -11.15
C LEU A 68 -13.86 -1.27 -9.78
N CYS A 69 -12.84 -0.96 -8.97
CA CYS A 69 -13.05 -0.38 -7.64
C CYS A 69 -13.69 1.01 -7.73
N ASN A 70 -13.22 1.85 -8.66
CA ASN A 70 -13.82 3.15 -8.94
C ASN A 70 -15.28 3.04 -9.39
N GLY A 71 -15.59 2.08 -10.27
CA GLY A 71 -16.97 1.76 -10.67
C GLY A 71 -17.83 1.33 -9.48
N GLY A 72 -17.28 0.48 -8.60
CA GLY A 72 -17.92 0.07 -7.36
C GLY A 72 -18.24 1.24 -6.43
N VAL A 73 -17.30 2.15 -6.20
CA VAL A 73 -17.53 3.37 -5.41
C VAL A 73 -18.64 4.23 -6.01
N ARG A 74 -18.64 4.45 -7.33
CA ARG A 74 -19.71 5.20 -8.02
C ARG A 74 -21.07 4.52 -7.85
N PHE A 75 -21.12 3.20 -7.95
CA PHE A 75 -22.33 2.41 -7.75
C PHE A 75 -22.84 2.54 -6.31
N VAL A 76 -21.99 2.31 -5.31
CA VAL A 76 -22.37 2.44 -3.88
C VAL A 76 -22.87 3.86 -3.59
N ARG A 77 -22.20 4.88 -4.12
CA ARG A 77 -22.61 6.28 -3.95
C ARG A 77 -23.95 6.61 -4.62
N SER A 78 -24.30 5.98 -5.74
CA SER A 78 -25.57 6.25 -6.42
C SER A 78 -26.78 5.66 -5.69
N ILE A 79 -26.57 4.59 -4.91
CA ILE A 79 -27.61 3.90 -4.12
C ILE A 79 -27.60 4.26 -2.63
N ASP A 80 -26.71 5.15 -2.21
CA ASP A 80 -26.60 5.71 -0.86
C ASP A 80 -26.88 7.24 -0.84
N PRO A 81 -28.13 7.67 -1.09
CA PRO A 81 -28.48 9.11 -1.12
C PRO A 81 -28.32 9.78 0.24
N ASN A 82 -28.41 9.01 1.33
CA ASN A 82 -28.22 9.50 2.70
C ASN A 82 -26.74 9.65 3.08
N ARG A 83 -25.82 9.30 2.16
CA ARG A 83 -24.37 9.32 2.37
C ARG A 83 -23.99 8.61 3.66
N ARG A 84 -24.50 7.42 3.93
CA ARG A 84 -24.12 6.63 5.12
C ARG A 84 -22.67 6.16 5.08
N ILE A 85 -22.03 6.13 3.91
CA ILE A 85 -20.63 5.72 3.74
C ILE A 85 -19.76 6.87 3.25
N ARG A 86 -18.56 7.00 3.82
CA ARG A 86 -17.47 7.88 3.38
C ARG A 86 -16.44 7.09 2.58
N TYR A 87 -15.63 7.73 1.74
CA TYR A 87 -14.70 7.02 0.85
C TYR A 87 -13.29 7.60 0.91
N ALA A 88 -12.27 6.73 0.95
CA ALA A 88 -10.87 7.14 0.82
C ALA A 88 -10.08 6.16 -0.06
N PRO A 89 -9.33 6.64 -1.06
CA PRO A 89 -8.39 5.82 -1.82
C PRO A 89 -7.27 5.29 -0.91
N LEU A 90 -6.86 4.03 -1.12
CA LEU A 90 -5.75 3.39 -0.41
C LEU A 90 -4.40 4.08 -0.69
N GLN A 91 -4.26 4.76 -1.82
CA GLN A 91 -3.10 5.55 -2.21
C GLN A 91 -2.95 6.86 -1.43
N GLY A 92 -4.05 7.40 -0.90
CA GLY A 92 -4.08 8.67 -0.18
C GLY A 92 -3.57 8.56 1.26
N GLU A 93 -3.17 9.68 1.86
CA GLU A 93 -2.67 9.72 3.24
C GLU A 93 -3.70 9.16 4.24
N SER A 94 -4.97 9.55 4.08
CA SER A 94 -6.07 9.06 4.93
C SER A 94 -6.24 7.55 4.82
N GLY A 95 -6.24 7.03 3.59
CA GLY A 95 -6.37 5.60 3.33
C GLY A 95 -5.25 4.79 3.97
N ARG A 96 -3.99 5.24 3.82
CA ARG A 96 -2.81 4.58 4.42
C ARG A 96 -2.90 4.50 5.94
N LYS A 97 -3.31 5.58 6.61
CA LYS A 97 -3.48 5.61 8.08
C LYS A 97 -4.60 4.68 8.54
N LEU A 98 -5.75 4.71 7.86
CA LEU A 98 -6.90 3.86 8.16
C LEU A 98 -6.61 2.38 7.88
N LEU A 99 -5.74 2.09 6.91
CA LEU A 99 -5.29 0.74 6.60
C LEU A 99 -4.39 0.16 7.71
N GLN A 100 -3.50 0.98 8.27
CA GLN A 100 -2.68 0.59 9.43
C GLN A 100 -3.53 0.26 10.67
N ARG A 101 -4.62 1.01 10.90
CA ARG A 101 -5.61 0.67 11.95
C ARG A 101 -6.18 -0.75 11.76
N SER A 102 -6.35 -1.20 10.52
CA SER A 102 -6.88 -2.54 10.22
C SER A 102 -5.85 -3.67 10.38
N GLY A 103 -4.62 -3.36 10.83
CA GLY A 103 -3.54 -4.34 10.97
C GLY A 103 -2.87 -4.71 9.64
N ARG A 104 -3.08 -3.91 8.59
CA ARG A 104 -2.51 -4.14 7.25
C ARG A 104 -1.37 -3.17 6.95
N SER A 105 -0.51 -3.57 6.02
CA SER A 105 0.54 -2.69 5.51
C SER A 105 -0.08 -1.45 4.85
N PRO A 106 0.46 -0.23 5.03
CA PRO A 106 -0.04 0.98 4.38
C PRO A 106 0.03 0.92 2.85
N ASP A 107 0.81 0.01 2.28
CA ASP A 107 0.95 -0.20 0.83
C ASP A 107 0.06 -1.34 0.29
N ASP A 108 -0.78 -1.94 1.14
CA ASP A 108 -1.64 -3.06 0.77
C ASP A 108 -2.89 -2.60 0.02
N ILE A 109 -2.79 -2.54 -1.30
CA ILE A 109 -3.89 -2.20 -2.19
C ILE A 109 -4.70 -3.41 -2.66
N SER A 110 -4.54 -4.59 -2.04
CA SER A 110 -5.06 -5.84 -2.60
C SER A 110 -6.58 -5.98 -2.52
N SER A 111 -7.24 -5.30 -1.59
CA SER A 111 -8.67 -5.46 -1.32
C SER A 111 -9.36 -4.18 -0.85
N VAL A 112 -10.68 -4.11 -1.05
CA VAL A 112 -11.56 -3.17 -0.35
C VAL A 112 -11.53 -3.45 1.16
N VAL A 113 -11.52 -2.38 1.94
CA VAL A 113 -11.58 -2.43 3.41
C VAL A 113 -12.70 -1.49 3.86
N LEU A 114 -13.54 -1.94 4.79
CA LEU A 114 -14.50 -1.06 5.47
C LEU A 114 -13.99 -0.79 6.88
N VAL A 115 -13.82 0.48 7.23
CA VAL A 115 -13.40 0.89 8.57
C VAL A 115 -14.59 1.51 9.30
N GLU A 116 -15.01 0.87 10.38
CA GLU A 116 -15.94 1.41 11.37
C GLU A 116 -15.14 1.90 12.58
N LYS A 117 -15.82 2.68 13.45
CA LYS A 117 -15.20 3.22 14.66
C LYS A 117 -14.54 2.14 15.51
N ASP A 118 -15.18 0.98 15.70
CA ASP A 118 -14.68 -0.03 16.62
C ASP A 118 -14.01 -1.22 15.93
N ARG A 119 -14.11 -1.33 14.60
CA ARG A 119 -13.60 -2.50 13.86
C ARG A 119 -13.38 -2.20 12.38
N SER A 120 -12.59 -3.06 11.74
CA SER A 120 -12.41 -3.07 10.28
C SER A 120 -12.83 -4.40 9.69
N TYR A 121 -13.25 -4.38 8.43
CA TYR A 121 -13.64 -5.56 7.65
C TYR A 121 -12.87 -5.55 6.34
N ILE A 122 -12.55 -6.74 5.83
CA ILE A 122 -11.74 -6.91 4.63
C ILE A 122 -12.44 -7.85 3.64
N LYS A 123 -12.03 -7.79 2.36
CA LYS A 123 -12.48 -8.71 1.31
C LYS A 123 -14.01 -8.83 1.21
N SER A 124 -14.54 -10.06 1.11
CA SER A 124 -15.97 -10.32 0.95
C SER A 124 -16.78 -9.82 2.15
N GLU A 125 -16.21 -9.86 3.36
CA GLU A 125 -16.88 -9.35 4.55
C GLU A 125 -17.03 -7.82 4.50
N ALA A 126 -16.03 -7.10 4.00
CA ALA A 126 -16.16 -5.65 3.75
C ALA A 126 -17.29 -5.36 2.76
N ALA A 127 -17.37 -6.12 1.67
CA ALA A 127 -18.42 -5.96 0.66
C ALA A 127 -19.83 -6.19 1.24
N LEU A 128 -20.02 -7.25 2.04
CA LEU A 128 -21.30 -7.53 2.68
C LEU A 128 -21.67 -6.45 3.68
N ARG A 129 -20.70 -5.98 4.47
CA ARG A 129 -20.96 -4.93 5.46
C ARG A 129 -21.29 -3.60 4.81
N ILE A 130 -20.65 -3.26 3.68
CA ILE A 130 -21.03 -2.12 2.84
C ILE A 130 -22.49 -2.26 2.41
N MET A 131 -22.90 -3.41 1.88
CA MET A 131 -24.29 -3.64 1.43
C MET A 131 -25.34 -3.45 2.54
N GLU A 132 -24.99 -3.79 3.79
CA GLU A 132 -25.88 -3.58 4.95
C GLU A 132 -26.08 -2.10 5.29
N HIS A 133 -25.14 -1.23 4.91
CA HIS A 133 -25.27 0.22 5.04
C HIS A 133 -25.99 0.87 3.85
N LEU A 134 -26.46 0.10 2.86
CA LEU A 134 -27.16 0.63 1.67
C LEU A 134 -28.68 0.55 1.82
N ASN A 135 -29.40 1.23 0.93
CA ASN A 135 -30.87 1.18 0.92
C ASN A 135 -31.36 -0.23 0.53
N LEU A 136 -32.62 -0.53 0.81
CA LEU A 136 -33.22 -1.79 0.35
C LEU A 136 -33.11 -1.88 -1.19
N PRO A 137 -32.82 -3.06 -1.76
CA PRO A 137 -32.84 -4.39 -1.12
C PRO A 137 -31.46 -4.93 -0.68
N PHE A 138 -30.42 -4.10 -0.64
CA PHE A 138 -29.04 -4.57 -0.42
C PHE A 138 -28.79 -5.21 0.96
N PRO A 139 -29.36 -4.70 2.08
CA PRO A 139 -29.23 -5.38 3.37
C PRO A 139 -29.82 -6.80 3.38
N GLN A 140 -30.93 -7.04 2.66
CA GLN A 140 -31.51 -8.38 2.55
C GLN A 140 -30.61 -9.32 1.75
N LEU A 141 -30.03 -8.82 0.65
CA LEU A 141 -29.09 -9.60 -0.15
C LEU A 141 -27.81 -9.92 0.65
N ALA A 142 -27.31 -8.98 1.44
CA ALA A 142 -26.17 -9.20 2.33
C ALA A 142 -26.47 -10.30 3.35
N LEU A 143 -27.66 -10.30 3.95
CA LEU A 143 -28.11 -11.35 4.86
C LEU A 143 -28.18 -12.73 4.18
N MET A 144 -28.67 -12.79 2.94
CA MET A 144 -28.68 -14.05 2.17
C MET A 144 -27.25 -14.54 1.87
N LEU A 145 -26.39 -13.64 1.42
CA LEU A 145 -24.99 -13.97 1.14
C LEU A 145 -24.21 -14.32 2.42
N LYS A 146 -24.63 -13.89 3.60
CA LYS A 146 -24.08 -14.31 4.90
C LYS A 146 -24.18 -15.82 5.17
N PHE A 147 -25.10 -16.52 4.52
CA PHE A 147 -25.20 -17.98 4.61
C PHE A 147 -24.18 -18.73 3.73
N VAL A 148 -23.60 -18.06 2.73
CA VAL A 148 -22.55 -18.66 1.88
C VAL A 148 -21.27 -18.84 2.70
N PRO A 149 -20.63 -20.01 2.73
CA PRO A 149 -19.40 -20.22 3.50
C PRO A 149 -18.30 -19.21 3.17
N LEU A 150 -17.54 -18.79 4.19
CA LEU A 150 -16.48 -17.77 4.05
C LEU A 150 -15.48 -18.11 2.94
N PHE A 151 -15.03 -19.37 2.85
CA PHE A 151 -14.06 -19.79 1.85
C PHE A 151 -14.57 -19.60 0.42
N LEU A 152 -15.88 -19.80 0.18
CA LEU A 152 -16.46 -19.70 -1.16
C LEU A 152 -16.60 -18.23 -1.59
N ARG A 153 -17.08 -17.37 -0.68
CA ARG A 153 -17.18 -15.93 -0.96
C ARG A 153 -15.81 -15.27 -1.09
N ASP A 154 -14.82 -15.68 -0.29
CA ASP A 154 -13.45 -15.15 -0.40
C ASP A 154 -12.76 -15.68 -1.65
N PHE A 155 -13.00 -16.93 -2.04
CA PHE A 155 -12.51 -17.44 -3.33
C PHE A 155 -13.08 -16.64 -4.51
N ALA A 156 -14.40 -16.37 -4.51
CA ALA A 156 -15.03 -15.55 -5.54
C ALA A 156 -14.46 -14.11 -5.53
N TYR A 157 -14.30 -13.53 -4.34
CA TYR A 157 -13.70 -12.20 -4.16
C TYR A 157 -12.26 -12.15 -4.69
N ASP A 158 -11.42 -13.09 -4.30
CA ASP A 158 -10.01 -13.14 -4.68
C ASP A 158 -9.87 -13.36 -6.18
N ASN A 159 -10.72 -14.18 -6.80
CA ASN A 159 -10.75 -14.31 -8.26
C ASN A 159 -11.03 -12.96 -8.95
N VAL A 160 -12.02 -12.21 -8.49
CA VAL A 160 -12.29 -10.87 -9.05
C VAL A 160 -11.14 -9.90 -8.77
N ALA A 161 -10.62 -9.89 -7.54
CA ALA A 161 -9.57 -8.97 -7.10
C ALA A 161 -8.25 -9.19 -7.84
N ASN A 162 -7.92 -10.45 -8.17
CA ASN A 162 -6.69 -10.81 -8.90
C ASN A 162 -6.80 -10.50 -10.39
N ASN A 163 -7.99 -10.62 -10.99
CA ASN A 163 -8.20 -10.36 -12.42
C ASN A 163 -8.62 -8.90 -12.72
N ARG A 164 -8.76 -8.04 -11.70
CA ARG A 164 -9.38 -6.71 -11.85
C ARG A 164 -8.66 -5.80 -12.86
N TYR A 165 -7.34 -5.85 -12.93
CA TYR A 165 -6.59 -5.01 -13.86
C TYR A 165 -6.57 -5.58 -15.28
N GLU A 166 -6.59 -6.91 -15.42
CA GLU A 166 -6.60 -7.55 -16.73
C GLU A 166 -7.96 -7.38 -17.41
N ILE A 167 -9.06 -7.48 -16.64
CA ILE A 167 -10.43 -7.40 -17.18
C ILE A 167 -10.90 -5.94 -17.31
N PHE A 168 -10.62 -5.08 -16.33
CA PHE A 168 -11.19 -3.73 -16.27
C PHE A 168 -10.16 -2.61 -16.51
N GLY A 169 -8.87 -2.93 -16.52
CA GLY A 169 -7.79 -1.96 -16.70
C GLY A 169 -7.54 -1.08 -15.46
N ARG A 170 -6.63 -0.12 -15.65
CA ARG A 170 -6.27 0.90 -14.66
C ARG A 170 -6.81 2.26 -15.11
N SER A 171 -7.03 3.14 -14.14
CA SER A 171 -7.28 4.55 -14.41
C SER A 171 -5.94 5.28 -14.58
N GLU A 172 -5.88 6.24 -15.49
CA GLU A 172 -4.72 7.12 -15.67
C GLU A 172 -4.62 8.18 -14.55
N THR A 173 -5.67 8.34 -13.74
CA THR A 173 -5.75 9.34 -12.68
C THR A 173 -5.97 8.65 -11.33
N GLU A 174 -5.20 9.05 -10.32
CA GLU A 174 -5.41 8.61 -8.95
C GLU A 174 -6.66 9.28 -8.37
N ALA A 175 -7.48 8.53 -7.63
CA ALA A 175 -8.64 9.09 -6.94
C ALA A 175 -8.20 9.95 -5.74
N CYS A 176 -8.99 10.99 -5.41
CA CYS A 176 -8.81 11.82 -4.21
C CYS A 176 -9.73 11.36 -3.07
N ASP A 177 -9.41 11.76 -1.83
CA ASP A 177 -10.24 11.53 -0.65
C ASP A 177 -11.65 12.16 -0.80
N LEU A 178 -12.69 11.43 -0.38
CA LEU A 178 -14.10 11.87 -0.36
C LEU A 178 -14.71 11.65 1.05
N LEU A 179 -13.96 12.05 2.07
CA LEU A 179 -14.33 11.94 3.49
C LEU A 179 -15.23 13.07 3.97
#